data_AF-A0A8T7M9P8-F1
#
_entry.id   AF-A0A8T7M9P8-F1
#
_cell.length_a   1.000
_cell.length_b   1.000
_cell.length_c   1.000
_cell.angle_alpha   90.00
_cell.angle_beta   90.00
_cell.angle_gamma   90.00
#
_symmetry.space_group_name_H-M   'P 1'
#
loop_
_entity.id
_entity.type
_entity.pdbx_description
1 polymer ?
#
loop_
_entity_poly.entity_id
_entity_poly.type
_entity_poly.pdbx_seq_one_letter_code
_entity_poly.pdbx_strand_id
1 'polypeptide(L)'
;MFIARRLYIYATSFISLMMLVGGLSYLLNLLLKDWLALAQSYYYSSLQDQYSQAGAIAVVGGVVWLIHWILAQRSARAKDSHGIEERQSGLRKLMLYFTLFVTAIQVFTAAGRLLADILTQIARGVGNLNYSLVDNIPVLLVNAPVWLYFWLVIRADNRIAPDTGYKANVRRLYFFLMNYGAVTALTISVAILGQDCWQYISSSNNSYYRNNNFLGVIAPVTALVIVSLAGWLWHWWQVERLNATSEEEQHSLLRKFYLYYLLFQTIAVTITAFAVFIYNLMRLALNSEAMKNSSEPLLTQVGNPLVVALAFGIFWGYHAVVLHRDMELVAKEPPLQANLRRLYWYLLTLIGFVVLSVGLARLIRIMLDVALGGSDSTALKRTGWSDEISLLVTLILVGGGLWFYSWLKLQRQSLAQEHAEERRSTVRRIYLYLVLFMSVVTLLISGATLIYLVFRNIGSSFTSSFTSSICWALGITLTAGLWLVYHLWVLLKDQKANKVGDVRTGQAAVAADFRPEVTTLVFIRGRDTALIAGKIAQLQRQLPADYTIESLPAANLNLDWLRASLVGQTQNKDSGSAPESGL
;
A
#
# COMPACT_ATOMS: atom_id res chain seq x y z
N MET A 1 -23.75 -18.45 21.19
CA MET A 1 -24.97 -18.37 20.35
C MET A 1 -25.16 -17.02 19.66
N PHE A 2 -24.88 -15.88 20.31
CA PHE A 2 -25.06 -14.54 19.74
C PHE A 2 -24.26 -14.22 18.47
N ILE A 3 -22.99 -14.63 18.38
CA ILE A 3 -22.13 -14.37 17.21
C ILE A 3 -22.65 -15.11 15.97
N ALA A 4 -23.01 -16.39 16.10
CA ALA A 4 -23.53 -17.19 14.99
C ALA A 4 -24.84 -16.61 14.43
N ARG A 5 -25.74 -16.16 15.31
CA ARG A 5 -26.98 -15.48 14.91
C ARG A 5 -26.70 -14.18 14.14
N ARG A 6 -25.78 -13.34 14.63
CA ARG A 6 -25.38 -12.09 13.94
C ARG A 6 -24.80 -12.39 12.57
N LEU A 7 -23.88 -13.36 12.50
CA LEU A 7 -23.25 -13.76 11.25
C LEU A 7 -24.29 -14.24 10.22
N TYR A 8 -25.21 -15.11 10.63
CA TYR A 8 -26.31 -15.57 9.78
C TYR A 8 -27.14 -14.40 9.24
N ILE A 9 -27.63 -13.51 10.13
CA ILE A 9 -28.48 -12.40 9.72
C ILE A 9 -27.76 -11.48 8.72
N TYR A 10 -26.50 -11.10 9.00
CA TYR A 10 -25.76 -10.19 8.15
C TYR A 10 -25.29 -10.82 6.83
N ALA A 11 -24.87 -12.09 6.84
CA ALA A 11 -24.48 -12.81 5.63
C ALA A 11 -25.69 -13.03 4.72
N THR A 12 -26.81 -13.51 5.27
CA THR A 12 -28.03 -13.73 4.51
C THR A 12 -28.59 -12.42 3.97
N SER A 13 -28.56 -11.33 4.77
CA SER A 13 -28.97 -10.00 4.31
C SER A 13 -28.06 -9.51 3.17
N PHE A 14 -26.74 -9.66 3.26
CA PHE A 14 -25.84 -9.26 2.18
C PHE A 14 -26.09 -10.02 0.88
N ILE A 15 -26.15 -11.36 0.93
CA ILE A 15 -26.34 -12.19 -0.26
C ILE A 15 -27.70 -11.90 -0.92
N SER A 16 -28.76 -11.84 -0.12
CA SER A 16 -30.10 -11.54 -0.64
C SER A 16 -30.23 -10.11 -1.19
N LEU A 17 -29.49 -9.14 -0.63
CA LEU A 17 -29.38 -7.80 -1.22
C LEU A 17 -28.70 -7.83 -2.58
N MET A 18 -27.60 -8.58 -2.74
CA MET A 18 -26.91 -8.67 -4.03
C MET A 18 -27.77 -9.35 -5.10
N MET A 19 -28.56 -10.36 -4.71
CA MET A 19 -29.59 -10.94 -5.58
C MET A 19 -30.65 -9.90 -5.97
N LEU A 20 -31.21 -9.17 -5.00
CA LEU A 20 -32.19 -8.12 -5.27
C LEU A 20 -31.64 -7.07 -6.25
N VAL A 21 -30.45 -6.55 -5.97
CA VAL A 21 -29.80 -5.53 -6.79
C VAL A 21 -29.52 -6.04 -8.20
N GLY A 22 -28.95 -7.24 -8.33
CA GLY A 22 -28.68 -7.86 -9.63
C GLY A 22 -29.95 -8.14 -10.43
N GLY A 23 -30.97 -8.71 -9.78
CA GLY A 23 -32.27 -8.99 -10.39
C GLY A 23 -32.99 -7.72 -10.85
N LEU A 24 -33.01 -6.67 -10.03
CA LEU A 24 -33.61 -5.38 -10.40
C LEU A 24 -32.84 -4.69 -11.52
N SER A 25 -31.50 -4.67 -11.48
CA SER A 25 -30.70 -4.09 -12.56
C SER A 25 -30.91 -4.85 -13.87
N TYR A 26 -31.02 -6.19 -13.83
CA TYR A 26 -31.29 -6.98 -15.02
C TYR A 26 -32.71 -6.75 -15.55
N LEU A 27 -33.72 -6.75 -14.67
CA LEU A 27 -35.11 -6.50 -15.06
C LEU A 27 -35.28 -5.11 -15.69
N LEU A 28 -34.69 -4.08 -15.08
CA LEU A 28 -34.71 -2.72 -15.62
C LEU A 28 -33.96 -2.62 -16.96
N ASN A 29 -32.89 -3.40 -17.15
CA ASN A 29 -32.19 -3.46 -18.43
C ASN A 29 -33.07 -4.07 -19.53
N LEU A 30 -33.76 -5.17 -19.25
CA LEU A 30 -34.70 -5.79 -20.19
C LEU A 30 -35.83 -4.82 -20.54
N LEU A 31 -36.47 -4.22 -19.53
CA LEU A 31 -37.54 -3.23 -19.73
C LEU A 31 -37.09 -2.04 -20.59
N LEU A 32 -35.89 -1.52 -20.34
CA LEU A 32 -35.36 -0.37 -21.06
C LEU A 32 -35.00 -0.74 -22.51
N LYS A 33 -34.43 -1.93 -22.75
CA LYS A 33 -34.14 -2.43 -24.09
C LYS A 33 -35.41 -2.69 -24.91
N ASP A 34 -36.42 -3.30 -24.31
CA ASP A 34 -37.71 -3.53 -24.96
C ASP A 34 -38.42 -2.21 -25.27
N TRP A 35 -38.44 -1.27 -24.30
CA TRP A 35 -39.06 0.05 -24.48
C TRP A 35 -38.42 0.87 -25.60
N LEU A 36 -37.09 0.79 -25.74
CA LEU A 36 -36.34 1.49 -26.80
C LEU A 36 -36.31 0.73 -28.13
N ALA A 37 -36.99 -0.42 -28.24
CA ALA A 37 -36.90 -1.31 -29.40
C ALA A 37 -35.44 -1.70 -29.75
N LEU A 38 -34.60 -1.78 -28.73
CA LEU A 38 -33.20 -2.23 -28.79
C LEU A 38 -33.07 -3.70 -28.40
N ALA A 39 -34.15 -4.49 -28.42
CA ALA A 39 -34.03 -5.93 -28.26
C ALA A 39 -33.59 -6.55 -29.59
N GLN A 40 -32.38 -7.10 -29.66
CA GLN A 40 -31.98 -7.94 -30.79
C GLN A 40 -32.61 -9.32 -30.64
N SER A 41 -33.26 -9.84 -31.69
CA SER A 41 -33.73 -11.24 -31.81
C SER A 41 -32.61 -12.30 -31.83
N TYR A 42 -31.38 -11.95 -31.43
CA TYR A 42 -30.24 -12.86 -31.36
C TYR A 42 -30.06 -13.28 -29.90
N TYR A 43 -30.66 -14.38 -29.45
CA TYR A 43 -30.11 -15.37 -28.49
C TYR A 43 -31.14 -16.44 -28.10
N TYR A 44 -30.64 -17.65 -27.81
CA TYR A 44 -31.28 -18.97 -27.69
C TYR A 44 -32.35 -19.17 -26.57
N SER A 45 -32.69 -18.16 -25.78
CA SER A 45 -33.68 -18.23 -24.69
C SER A 45 -34.81 -17.23 -24.93
N SER A 46 -36.07 -17.62 -24.68
CA SER A 46 -37.20 -16.73 -24.92
C SER A 46 -37.11 -15.47 -24.03
N LEU A 47 -37.61 -14.32 -24.49
CA LEU A 47 -37.68 -13.09 -23.68
C LEU A 47 -38.41 -13.36 -22.35
N GLN A 48 -39.44 -14.19 -22.39
CA GLN A 48 -40.18 -14.64 -21.21
C GLN A 48 -39.28 -15.32 -20.18
N ASP A 49 -38.32 -16.15 -20.61
CA ASP A 49 -37.37 -16.80 -19.70
C ASP A 49 -36.46 -15.78 -19.01
N GLN A 50 -35.98 -14.77 -19.75
CA GLN A 50 -35.13 -13.70 -19.20
C GLN A 50 -35.87 -12.85 -18.17
N TYR A 51 -37.10 -12.42 -18.47
CA TYR A 51 -37.96 -11.71 -17.53
C TYR A 51 -38.27 -12.56 -16.28
N SER A 52 -38.60 -13.84 -16.49
CA SER A 52 -38.91 -14.76 -15.39
C SER A 52 -37.69 -14.97 -14.49
N GLN A 53 -36.51 -15.11 -15.07
CA GLN A 53 -35.25 -15.25 -14.33
C GLN A 53 -34.93 -13.97 -13.54
N ALA A 54 -34.95 -12.80 -14.18
CA ALA A 54 -34.68 -11.52 -13.53
C ALA A 54 -35.67 -11.24 -12.39
N GLY A 55 -36.97 -11.47 -12.65
CA GLY A 55 -38.04 -11.32 -11.68
C GLY A 55 -37.91 -12.30 -10.51
N ALA A 56 -37.63 -13.58 -10.76
CA ALA A 56 -37.44 -14.57 -9.71
C ALA A 56 -36.27 -14.20 -8.78
N ILE A 57 -35.13 -13.81 -9.35
CA ILE A 57 -33.95 -13.38 -8.58
C ILE A 57 -34.29 -12.14 -7.73
N ALA A 58 -34.96 -11.14 -8.31
CA ALA A 58 -35.34 -9.91 -7.61
C ALA A 58 -36.34 -10.18 -6.46
N VAL A 59 -37.37 -10.98 -6.70
CA VAL A 59 -38.42 -11.29 -5.69
C VAL A 59 -37.84 -12.11 -4.55
N VAL A 60 -37.13 -13.19 -4.84
CA VAL A 60 -36.53 -14.05 -3.80
C VAL A 60 -35.50 -13.26 -3.00
N GLY A 61 -34.61 -12.54 -3.68
CA GLY A 61 -33.63 -11.67 -3.04
C GLY A 61 -34.30 -10.59 -2.19
N GLY A 62 -35.34 -9.94 -2.69
CA GLY A 62 -36.06 -8.87 -2.01
C GLY A 62 -36.78 -9.33 -0.74
N VAL A 63 -37.51 -10.44 -0.80
CA VAL A 63 -38.24 -10.98 0.37
C VAL A 63 -37.26 -11.39 1.46
N VAL A 64 -36.21 -12.15 1.11
CA VAL A 64 -35.21 -12.61 2.08
C VAL A 64 -34.46 -11.42 2.66
N TRP A 65 -34.06 -10.45 1.83
CA TRP A 65 -33.37 -9.25 2.28
C TRP A 65 -34.21 -8.43 3.25
N LEU A 66 -35.46 -8.15 2.88
CA LEU A 66 -36.36 -7.31 3.68
C LEU A 66 -36.55 -7.88 5.09
N ILE A 67 -36.80 -9.18 5.20
CA ILE A 67 -36.98 -9.86 6.48
C ILE A 67 -35.71 -9.74 7.34
N HIS A 68 -34.56 -10.14 6.79
CA HIS A 68 -33.30 -10.16 7.56
C HIS A 68 -32.81 -8.75 7.89
N TRP A 69 -32.99 -7.81 6.98
CA TRP A 69 -32.57 -6.43 7.17
C TRP A 69 -33.45 -5.68 8.18
N ILE A 70 -34.77 -5.91 8.18
CA ILE A 70 -35.67 -5.39 9.22
C ILE A 70 -35.26 -5.93 10.59
N LEU A 71 -34.95 -7.22 10.70
CA LEU A 71 -34.49 -7.81 11.96
C LEU A 71 -33.18 -7.17 12.43
N ALA A 72 -32.19 -7.05 11.54
CA ALA A 72 -30.91 -6.40 11.84
C ALA A 72 -31.10 -4.94 12.30
N GLN A 73 -31.96 -4.18 11.61
CA GLN A 73 -32.20 -2.78 11.91
C GLN A 73 -33.04 -2.59 13.18
N ARG A 74 -33.98 -3.49 13.48
CA ARG A 74 -34.73 -3.50 14.74
C ARG A 74 -33.78 -3.70 15.92
N SER A 75 -32.88 -4.68 15.84
CA SER A 75 -31.86 -4.91 16.87
C SER A 75 -30.97 -3.67 17.07
N ALA A 76 -30.51 -3.03 15.99
CA ALA A 76 -29.71 -1.81 16.09
C ALA A 76 -30.50 -0.57 16.55
N ARG A 77 -31.83 -0.55 16.44
CA ARG A 77 -32.69 0.58 16.86
C ARG A 77 -33.17 0.48 18.30
N ALA A 78 -32.95 -0.66 18.97
CA ALA A 78 -33.26 -0.80 20.39
C ALA A 78 -32.57 0.32 21.18
N LYS A 79 -33.29 0.90 22.15
CA LYS A 79 -32.81 2.05 22.95
C LYS A 79 -31.98 1.62 24.16
N ASP A 80 -31.85 0.31 24.38
CA ASP A 80 -31.12 -0.29 25.48
C ASP A 80 -29.63 -0.51 25.14
N SER A 81 -28.89 -1.08 26.09
CA SER A 81 -27.47 -1.41 25.92
C SER A 81 -27.24 -2.37 24.74
N HIS A 82 -28.18 -3.28 24.44
CA HIS A 82 -28.08 -4.19 23.29
C HIS A 82 -28.07 -3.45 21.96
N GLY A 83 -28.87 -2.39 21.81
CA GLY A 83 -28.87 -1.59 20.59
C GLY A 83 -27.53 -0.88 20.34
N ILE A 84 -26.90 -0.37 21.40
CA ILE A 84 -25.54 0.21 21.33
C ILE A 84 -24.53 -0.88 20.97
N GLU A 85 -24.58 -2.03 21.62
CA GLU A 85 -23.70 -3.17 21.34
C GLU A 85 -23.84 -3.64 19.88
N GLU A 86 -25.06 -3.67 19.35
CA GLU A 86 -25.33 -4.04 17.96
C GLU A 86 -24.74 -3.04 16.97
N ARG A 87 -24.87 -1.73 17.22
CA ARG A 87 -24.23 -0.69 16.39
C ARG A 87 -22.72 -0.75 16.48
N GLN A 88 -22.19 -1.14 17.63
CA GLN A 88 -20.77 -1.34 17.86
C GLN A 88 -20.25 -2.72 17.41
N SER A 89 -21.11 -3.57 16.84
CA SER A 89 -20.73 -4.91 16.43
C SER A 89 -19.80 -4.88 15.22
N GLY A 90 -18.66 -5.57 15.31
CA GLY A 90 -17.73 -5.71 14.20
C GLY A 90 -18.36 -6.36 12.96
N LEU A 91 -19.27 -7.33 13.15
CA LEU A 91 -19.98 -8.00 12.05
C LEU A 91 -20.94 -7.05 11.31
N ARG A 92 -21.63 -6.18 12.06
CA ARG A 92 -22.49 -5.15 11.46
C ARG A 92 -21.64 -4.19 10.62
N LYS A 93 -20.55 -3.67 11.18
CA LYS A 93 -19.64 -2.77 10.46
C LYS A 93 -19.06 -3.43 9.23
N LEU A 94 -18.62 -4.68 9.32
CA LEU A 94 -18.11 -5.44 8.18
C LEU A 94 -19.14 -5.52 7.06
N MET A 95 -20.38 -5.94 7.37
CA MET A 95 -21.44 -6.03 6.36
C MET A 95 -21.80 -4.67 5.75
N LEU A 96 -21.91 -3.62 6.57
CA LEU A 96 -22.23 -2.27 6.10
C LEU A 96 -21.15 -1.73 5.16
N TYR A 97 -19.88 -1.77 5.57
CA TYR A 97 -18.77 -1.26 4.77
C TYR A 97 -18.48 -2.14 3.55
N PHE A 98 -18.71 -3.46 3.63
CA PHE A 98 -18.57 -4.34 2.47
C PHE A 98 -19.68 -4.13 1.44
N THR A 99 -20.93 -3.95 1.88
CA THR A 99 -22.04 -3.54 0.99
C THR A 99 -21.73 -2.21 0.31
N LEU A 100 -21.23 -1.23 1.08
CA LEU A 100 -20.83 0.07 0.56
C LEU A 100 -19.70 -0.07 -0.48
N PHE A 101 -18.72 -0.94 -0.24
CA PHE A 101 -17.61 -1.21 -1.16
C PHE A 101 -18.11 -1.76 -2.50
N VAL A 102 -18.91 -2.83 -2.46
CA VAL A 102 -19.40 -3.50 -3.67
C VAL A 102 -20.29 -2.56 -4.49
N THR A 103 -21.23 -1.88 -3.84
CA THR A 103 -22.13 -0.95 -4.54
C THR A 103 -21.41 0.28 -5.06
N ALA A 104 -20.38 0.79 -4.36
CA ALA A 104 -19.53 1.87 -4.87
C ALA A 104 -18.82 1.46 -6.16
N ILE A 105 -18.18 0.28 -6.20
CA ILE A 105 -17.51 -0.22 -7.40
C ILE A 105 -18.47 -0.28 -8.59
N GLN A 106 -19.68 -0.82 -8.37
CA GLN A 106 -20.70 -0.91 -9.42
C GLN A 106 -21.12 0.48 -9.91
N VAL A 107 -21.36 1.43 -9.00
CA VAL A 107 -21.73 2.80 -9.34
C VAL A 107 -20.63 3.51 -10.13
N PHE A 108 -19.39 3.51 -9.65
CA PHE A 108 -18.29 4.19 -10.34
C PHE A 108 -17.96 3.53 -11.69
N THR A 109 -18.04 2.20 -11.79
CA THR A 109 -17.79 1.50 -13.06
C THR A 109 -18.88 1.80 -14.09
N ALA A 110 -20.15 1.70 -13.70
CA ALA A 110 -21.27 2.02 -14.58
C ALA A 110 -21.29 3.50 -14.97
N ALA A 111 -20.96 4.42 -14.05
CA ALA A 111 -20.82 5.84 -14.35
C ALA A 111 -19.69 6.12 -15.35
N GLY A 112 -18.53 5.46 -15.19
CA GLY A 112 -17.40 5.58 -16.11
C GLY A 112 -17.75 5.11 -17.51
N ARG A 113 -18.40 3.95 -17.64
CA ARG A 113 -18.84 3.42 -18.94
C ARG A 113 -19.92 4.27 -19.58
N LEU A 114 -20.93 4.68 -18.82
CA LEU A 114 -22.00 5.55 -19.31
C LEU A 114 -21.42 6.88 -19.81
N LEU A 115 -20.54 7.52 -19.03
CA LEU A 115 -19.92 8.77 -19.44
C LEU A 115 -19.00 8.57 -20.66
N ALA A 116 -18.26 7.47 -20.73
CA ALA A 116 -17.42 7.14 -21.88
C ALA A 116 -18.25 7.03 -23.16
N ASP A 117 -19.38 6.33 -23.10
CA ASP A 117 -20.29 6.18 -24.23
C ASP A 117 -20.90 7.52 -24.66
N ILE A 118 -21.36 8.34 -23.70
CA ILE A 118 -21.90 9.68 -23.96
C ILE A 118 -20.85 10.55 -24.64
N LEU A 119 -19.64 10.65 -24.07
CA LEU A 119 -18.58 11.49 -24.64
C LEU A 119 -18.15 10.99 -26.02
N THR A 120 -18.12 9.67 -26.23
CA THR A 120 -17.74 9.08 -27.52
C THR A 120 -18.78 9.38 -28.60
N GLN A 121 -20.07 9.31 -28.26
CA GLN A 121 -21.16 9.64 -29.17
C GLN A 121 -21.17 11.12 -29.54
N ILE A 122 -21.05 12.01 -28.54
CA ILE A 122 -20.92 13.46 -28.75
C ILE A 122 -19.73 13.74 -29.66
N ALA A 123 -18.57 13.15 -29.37
CA ALA A 123 -17.37 13.35 -30.16
C ALA A 123 -17.51 12.84 -31.60
N ARG A 124 -18.21 11.72 -31.82
CA ARG A 124 -18.43 11.18 -33.17
C ARG A 124 -19.55 11.90 -33.94
N GLY A 125 -20.28 12.83 -33.31
CA GLY A 125 -21.45 13.46 -33.91
C GLY A 125 -22.60 12.48 -34.16
N VAL A 126 -22.63 11.35 -33.44
CA VAL A 126 -23.66 10.31 -33.56
C VAL A 126 -24.61 10.44 -32.38
N GLY A 127 -25.86 10.85 -32.62
CA GLY A 127 -26.88 11.05 -31.59
C GLY A 127 -27.71 9.81 -31.23
N ASN A 128 -27.31 8.62 -31.68
CA ASN A 128 -28.11 7.41 -31.51
C ASN A 128 -27.81 6.72 -30.18
N LEU A 129 -28.87 6.48 -29.39
CA LEU A 129 -28.80 5.59 -28.22
C LEU A 129 -28.26 4.22 -28.66
N ASN A 130 -27.10 3.83 -28.15
CA ASN A 130 -26.52 2.53 -28.40
C ASN A 130 -26.78 1.58 -27.21
N TYR A 131 -26.61 0.27 -27.45
CA TYR A 131 -26.80 -0.77 -26.43
C TYR A 131 -25.97 -0.51 -25.16
N SER A 132 -24.75 0.00 -25.31
CA SER A 132 -23.82 0.24 -24.20
C SER A 132 -24.32 1.34 -23.25
N LEU A 133 -24.94 2.41 -23.75
CA LEU A 133 -25.60 3.43 -22.90
C LEU A 133 -26.69 2.81 -22.03
N VAL A 134 -27.50 1.92 -22.61
CA VAL A 134 -28.66 1.30 -21.98
C VAL A 134 -28.26 0.27 -20.93
N ASP A 135 -27.08 -0.34 -21.05
CA ASP A 135 -26.58 -1.33 -20.09
C ASP A 135 -26.17 -0.74 -18.74
N ASN A 136 -25.71 0.51 -18.73
CA ASN A 136 -25.16 1.12 -17.51
C ASN A 136 -26.22 1.88 -16.68
N ILE A 137 -27.29 2.38 -17.30
CA ILE A 137 -28.35 3.14 -16.62
C ILE A 137 -29.05 2.31 -15.52
N PRO A 138 -29.53 1.07 -15.76
CA PRO A 138 -30.15 0.22 -14.74
C PRO A 138 -29.23 -0.08 -13.55
N VAL A 139 -27.94 -0.26 -13.80
CA VAL A 139 -26.96 -0.51 -12.74
C VAL A 139 -26.86 0.72 -11.82
N LEU A 140 -26.79 1.92 -12.38
CA LEU A 140 -26.75 3.17 -11.61
C LEU A 140 -28.04 3.43 -10.84
N LEU A 141 -29.20 3.27 -11.50
CA LEU A 141 -30.51 3.52 -10.90
C LEU A 141 -30.80 2.62 -9.70
N VAL A 142 -30.23 1.41 -9.65
CA VAL A 142 -30.39 0.48 -8.53
C VAL A 142 -29.27 0.61 -7.50
N ASN A 143 -28.00 0.63 -7.94
CA ASN A 143 -26.87 0.60 -7.00
C ASN A 143 -26.63 1.94 -6.31
N ALA A 144 -26.88 3.09 -6.96
CA ALA A 144 -26.63 4.39 -6.34
C ALA A 144 -27.57 4.66 -5.14
N PRO A 145 -28.88 4.37 -5.21
CA PRO A 145 -29.76 4.46 -4.05
C PRO A 145 -29.37 3.49 -2.93
N VAL A 146 -28.95 2.26 -3.25
CA VAL A 146 -28.49 1.30 -2.24
C VAL A 146 -27.21 1.80 -1.57
N TRP A 147 -26.23 2.27 -2.34
CA TRP A 147 -25.01 2.87 -1.81
C TRP A 147 -25.32 4.04 -0.87
N LEU A 148 -26.20 4.96 -1.30
CA LEU A 148 -26.63 6.10 -0.49
C LEU A 148 -27.35 5.65 0.79
N TYR A 149 -28.24 4.66 0.70
CA TYR A 149 -28.94 4.12 1.85
C TYR A 149 -27.97 3.57 2.91
N PHE A 150 -27.03 2.72 2.51
CA PHE A 150 -26.05 2.14 3.44
C PHE A 150 -25.09 3.20 3.99
N TRP A 151 -24.71 4.20 3.19
CA TRP A 151 -23.95 5.36 3.65
C TRP A 151 -24.69 6.13 4.77
N LEU A 152 -25.99 6.36 4.60
CA LEU A 152 -26.82 7.02 5.60
C LEU A 152 -26.97 6.18 6.88
N VAL A 153 -27.12 4.86 6.75
CA VAL A 153 -27.17 3.94 7.90
C VAL A 153 -25.85 3.98 8.69
N ILE A 154 -24.70 3.92 8.02
CA ILE A 154 -23.38 4.02 8.66
C ILE A 154 -23.24 5.36 9.38
N ARG A 155 -23.64 6.47 8.75
CA ARG A 155 -23.61 7.81 9.37
C ARG A 155 -24.50 7.88 10.60
N ALA A 156 -25.70 7.32 10.54
CA ALA A 156 -26.63 7.29 11.68
C ALA A 156 -26.06 6.45 12.84
N ASP A 157 -25.49 5.29 12.54
CA ASP A 157 -24.86 4.43 13.54
C ASP A 157 -23.65 5.12 14.19
N ASN A 158 -22.79 5.77 13.39
CA ASN A 158 -21.58 6.45 13.86
C ASN A 158 -21.86 7.71 14.70
N ARG A 159 -23.03 8.34 14.55
CA ARG A 159 -23.44 9.46 15.42
C ARG A 159 -23.70 9.03 16.86
N ILE A 160 -24.10 7.78 17.07
CA ILE A 160 -24.48 7.27 18.39
C ILE A 160 -23.41 6.33 18.96
N ALA A 161 -22.77 5.56 18.07
CA ALA A 161 -21.73 4.61 18.40
C ALA A 161 -20.54 4.79 17.42
N PRO A 162 -19.63 5.73 17.69
CA PRO A 162 -18.47 6.00 16.84
C PRO A 162 -17.58 4.77 16.65
N ASP A 163 -17.02 4.62 15.45
CA ASP A 163 -16.02 3.59 15.17
C ASP A 163 -14.68 3.99 15.79
N THR A 164 -14.25 3.27 16.83
CA THR A 164 -12.95 3.43 17.49
C THR A 164 -12.20 2.10 17.53
N GLY A 165 -10.87 2.17 17.66
CA GLY A 165 -10.01 0.99 17.80
C GLY A 165 -10.12 0.02 16.63
N TYR A 166 -10.32 -1.28 16.91
CA TYR A 166 -10.37 -2.31 15.86
C TYR A 166 -11.53 -2.10 14.85
N LYS A 167 -12.62 -1.45 15.27
CA LYS A 167 -13.81 -1.22 14.42
C LYS A 167 -13.54 -0.12 13.41
N ALA A 168 -12.75 0.89 13.79
CA ALA A 168 -12.26 1.91 12.89
C ALA A 168 -11.42 1.30 11.75
N ASN A 169 -10.76 0.15 11.97
CA ASN A 169 -10.02 -0.53 10.91
C ASN A 169 -10.93 -1.05 9.78
N VAL A 170 -12.18 -1.44 10.05
CA VAL A 170 -13.14 -1.85 9.00
C VAL A 170 -13.51 -0.65 8.13
N ARG A 171 -13.81 0.49 8.76
CA ARG A 171 -14.04 1.76 8.06
C ARG A 171 -12.83 2.16 7.21
N ARG A 172 -11.63 2.14 7.81
CA ARG A 172 -10.38 2.47 7.15
C ARG A 172 -10.14 1.57 5.95
N LEU A 173 -10.39 0.26 6.08
CA LEU A 173 -10.23 -0.69 4.98
C LEU A 173 -11.12 -0.33 3.79
N TYR A 174 -12.40 0.00 4.02
CA TYR A 174 -13.28 0.49 2.95
C TYR A 174 -12.69 1.72 2.26
N PHE A 175 -12.32 2.76 3.02
CA PHE A 175 -11.83 3.99 2.42
C PHE A 175 -10.48 3.82 1.72
N PHE A 176 -9.56 3.04 2.27
CA PHE A 176 -8.26 2.83 1.64
C PHE A 176 -8.34 1.93 0.40
N LEU A 177 -9.23 0.93 0.38
CA LEU A 177 -9.48 0.13 -0.83
C LEU A 177 -10.12 0.99 -1.94
N MET A 178 -11.12 1.81 -1.60
CA MET A 178 -11.75 2.72 -2.56
C MET A 178 -10.77 3.79 -3.07
N ASN A 179 -9.99 4.41 -2.18
CA ASN A 179 -8.96 5.37 -2.56
C ASN A 179 -7.89 4.73 -3.44
N TYR A 180 -7.42 3.53 -3.09
CA TYR A 180 -6.43 2.80 -3.87
C TYR A 180 -6.93 2.49 -5.29
N GLY A 181 -8.14 1.96 -5.41
CA GLY A 181 -8.75 1.67 -6.71
C GLY A 181 -8.95 2.92 -7.55
N ALA A 182 -9.51 3.98 -6.96
CA ALA A 182 -9.80 5.23 -7.65
C ALA A 182 -8.52 5.97 -8.07
N VAL A 183 -7.52 6.09 -7.20
CA VAL A 183 -6.25 6.76 -7.54
C VAL A 183 -5.46 5.97 -8.58
N THR A 184 -5.44 4.64 -8.50
CA THR A 184 -4.75 3.80 -9.49
C THR A 184 -5.41 3.92 -10.86
N ALA A 185 -6.75 3.84 -10.91
CA ALA A 185 -7.50 4.05 -12.15
C ALA A 185 -7.25 5.45 -12.71
N LEU A 186 -7.27 6.48 -11.86
CA LEU A 186 -7.00 7.86 -12.25
C LEU A 186 -5.59 8.01 -12.83
N THR A 187 -4.55 7.52 -12.15
CA THR A 187 -3.17 7.65 -12.63
C THR A 187 -2.96 6.90 -13.96
N ILE A 188 -3.54 5.70 -14.11
CA ILE A 188 -3.49 4.94 -15.36
C ILE A 188 -4.21 5.71 -16.48
N SER A 189 -5.43 6.20 -16.24
CA SER A 189 -6.19 6.93 -17.26
C SER A 189 -5.54 8.26 -17.64
N VAL A 190 -4.93 8.98 -16.70
CA VAL A 190 -4.14 10.19 -17.00
C VAL A 190 -2.91 9.85 -17.86
N ALA A 191 -2.22 8.75 -17.56
CA ALA A 191 -1.08 8.30 -18.36
C ALA A 191 -1.50 7.93 -19.79
N ILE A 192 -2.59 7.16 -19.95
CA ILE A 192 -3.14 6.77 -21.26
C ILE A 192 -3.59 8.01 -22.04
N LEU A 193 -4.34 8.91 -21.40
CA LEU A 193 -4.79 10.15 -22.05
C LEU A 193 -3.59 10.99 -22.52
N GLY A 194 -2.55 11.11 -21.70
CA GLY A 194 -1.32 11.78 -22.08
C GLY A 194 -0.62 11.09 -23.27
N GLN A 195 -0.59 9.76 -23.29
CA GLN A 195 -0.02 8.99 -24.40
C GLN A 195 -0.82 9.19 -25.69
N ASP A 196 -2.15 9.17 -25.63
CA ASP A 196 -3.01 9.42 -26.80
C ASP A 196 -2.79 10.84 -27.35
N CYS A 197 -2.70 11.84 -26.46
CA CYS A 197 -2.35 13.21 -26.83
C CYS A 197 -0.96 13.32 -27.45
N TRP A 198 0.04 12.65 -26.85
CA TRP A 198 1.41 12.65 -27.37
C TRP A 198 1.46 11.99 -28.74
N GLN A 199 0.82 10.84 -28.91
CA GLN A 199 0.76 10.10 -30.17
C GLN A 199 0.07 10.91 -31.26
N TYR A 200 -1.02 11.62 -30.95
CA TYR A 200 -1.69 12.48 -31.91
C TYR A 200 -0.74 13.59 -32.44
N ILE A 201 0.06 14.19 -31.56
CA ILE A 201 1.02 15.23 -31.92
C ILE A 201 2.22 14.65 -32.67
N SER A 202 2.82 13.56 -32.17
CA SER A 202 4.04 12.97 -32.72
C SER A 202 3.82 12.16 -34.00
N SER A 203 2.58 11.76 -34.27
CA SER A 203 2.21 10.90 -35.40
C SER A 203 1.03 11.46 -36.20
N SER A 204 0.96 12.78 -36.37
CA SER A 204 -0.12 13.45 -37.13
C SER A 204 -0.31 12.96 -38.59
N ASN A 205 0.68 12.26 -39.16
CA ASN A 205 0.59 11.58 -40.45
C ASN A 205 0.08 10.12 -40.38
N ASN A 206 -0.20 9.60 -39.19
CA ASN A 206 -0.72 8.24 -38.99
C ASN A 206 -2.18 8.16 -39.44
N SER A 207 -2.46 7.22 -40.34
CA SER A 207 -3.79 6.99 -40.91
C SER A 207 -4.84 6.69 -39.83
N TYR A 208 -4.48 6.09 -38.71
CA TYR A 208 -5.41 5.82 -37.60
C TYR A 208 -6.02 7.10 -37.01
N TYR A 209 -5.19 8.11 -36.70
CA TYR A 209 -5.65 9.39 -36.12
C TYR A 209 -6.20 10.37 -37.15
N ARG A 210 -5.79 10.23 -38.43
CA ARG A 210 -6.39 11.00 -39.53
C ARG A 210 -7.79 10.51 -39.88
N ASN A 211 -8.03 9.20 -39.83
CA ASN A 211 -9.30 8.59 -40.19
C ASN A 211 -10.31 8.54 -39.04
N ASN A 212 -9.85 8.61 -37.78
CA ASN A 212 -10.71 8.67 -36.59
C ASN A 212 -10.73 10.08 -36.01
N ASN A 213 -11.90 10.58 -35.62
CA ASN A 213 -11.97 11.83 -34.85
C ASN A 213 -11.19 11.65 -33.52
N PHE A 214 -10.11 12.42 -33.34
CA PHE A 214 -9.29 12.41 -32.13
C PHE A 214 -10.12 12.54 -30.85
N LEU A 215 -11.14 13.40 -30.84
CA LEU A 215 -12.05 13.54 -29.70
C LEU A 215 -12.78 12.23 -29.37
N GLY A 216 -13.12 11.45 -30.40
CA GLY A 216 -13.75 10.13 -30.23
C GLY A 216 -12.78 9.05 -29.76
N VAL A 217 -11.47 9.23 -29.97
CA VAL A 217 -10.42 8.33 -29.46
C VAL A 217 -10.18 8.58 -27.97
N ILE A 218 -10.09 9.84 -27.55
CA ILE A 218 -9.78 10.18 -26.15
C ILE A 218 -11.00 10.20 -25.23
N ALA A 219 -12.22 10.24 -25.78
CA ALA A 219 -13.47 10.34 -25.01
C ALA A 219 -13.63 9.25 -23.93
N PRO A 220 -13.40 7.94 -24.21
CA PRO A 220 -13.52 6.91 -23.18
C PRO A 220 -12.55 7.09 -22.02
N VAL A 221 -11.29 7.42 -22.31
CA VAL A 221 -10.26 7.62 -21.28
C VAL A 221 -10.53 8.89 -20.50
N THR A 222 -11.02 9.94 -21.15
CA THR A 222 -11.44 11.19 -20.50
C THR A 222 -12.56 10.95 -19.49
N ALA A 223 -13.55 10.12 -19.83
CA ALA A 223 -14.59 9.73 -18.88
C ALA A 223 -14.02 8.99 -17.66
N LEU A 224 -13.08 8.07 -17.87
CA LEU A 224 -12.40 7.36 -16.77
C LEU A 224 -11.60 8.32 -15.88
N VAL A 225 -10.92 9.32 -16.44
CA VAL A 225 -10.25 10.37 -15.66
C VAL A 225 -11.27 11.11 -14.79
N ILE A 226 -12.38 11.56 -15.35
CA ILE A 226 -13.40 12.33 -14.61
C ILE A 226 -13.99 11.50 -13.46
N VAL A 227 -14.40 10.26 -13.74
CA VAL A 227 -15.07 9.42 -12.74
C VAL A 227 -14.10 8.91 -11.67
N SER A 228 -12.87 8.55 -12.05
CA SER A 228 -11.83 8.15 -11.10
C SER A 228 -11.38 9.32 -10.23
N LEU A 229 -11.31 10.53 -10.79
CA LEU A 229 -11.02 11.77 -10.05
C LEU A 229 -12.11 12.05 -9.02
N ALA A 230 -13.39 11.97 -9.41
CA ALA A 230 -14.50 12.16 -8.49
C ALA A 230 -14.50 11.11 -7.36
N GLY A 231 -14.26 9.85 -7.72
CA GLY A 231 -14.14 8.75 -6.76
C GLY A 231 -13.00 8.95 -5.77
N TRP A 232 -11.82 9.34 -6.26
CA TRP A 232 -10.66 9.62 -5.42
C TRP A 232 -10.90 10.83 -4.52
N LEU A 233 -11.29 11.99 -5.08
CA LEU A 233 -11.52 13.21 -4.29
C LEU A 233 -12.54 13.00 -3.18
N TRP A 234 -13.65 12.31 -3.46
CA TRP A 234 -14.67 12.03 -2.44
C TRP A 234 -14.11 11.17 -1.30
N HIS A 235 -13.48 10.03 -1.60
CA HIS A 235 -12.99 9.12 -0.58
C HIS A 235 -11.76 9.67 0.15
N TRP A 236 -10.91 10.42 -0.56
CA TRP A 236 -9.69 10.99 -0.03
C TRP A 236 -10.00 12.14 0.94
N TRP A 237 -10.92 13.02 0.56
CA TRP A 237 -11.39 14.11 1.42
C TRP A 237 -11.95 13.60 2.76
N GLN A 238 -12.68 12.48 2.75
CA GLN A 238 -13.20 11.90 4.01
C GLN A 238 -12.09 11.42 4.93
N VAL A 239 -11.05 10.80 4.38
CA VAL A 239 -9.92 10.29 5.16
C VAL A 239 -9.08 11.46 5.69
N GLU A 240 -8.78 12.46 4.86
CA GLU A 240 -8.02 13.64 5.28
C GLU A 240 -8.73 14.43 6.37
N ARG A 241 -10.05 14.60 6.24
CA ARG A 241 -10.87 15.25 7.27
C ARG A 241 -10.76 14.54 8.61
N LEU A 242 -10.78 13.21 8.63
CA LEU A 242 -10.67 12.43 9.88
C LEU A 242 -9.25 12.48 10.47
N ASN A 243 -8.22 12.43 9.61
CA ASN A 243 -6.81 12.54 10.01
C ASN A 243 -6.50 13.90 10.66
N ALA A 244 -7.11 14.97 10.14
CA ALA A 244 -6.95 16.31 10.67
C ALA A 244 -7.54 16.50 12.08
N THR A 245 -8.53 15.70 12.48
CA THR A 245 -9.24 15.89 13.76
C THR A 245 -9.04 14.77 14.78
N SER A 246 -8.41 13.65 14.40
CA SER A 246 -8.30 12.46 15.26
C SER A 246 -6.88 11.95 15.36
N GLU A 247 -6.34 11.97 16.58
CA GLU A 247 -5.03 11.38 16.91
C GLU A 247 -5.01 9.86 16.61
N GLU A 248 -6.13 9.17 16.81
CA GLU A 248 -6.25 7.74 16.45
C GLU A 248 -6.00 7.50 14.95
N GLU A 249 -6.43 8.42 14.08
CA GLU A 249 -6.20 8.33 12.65
C GLU A 249 -4.76 8.66 12.27
N GLN A 250 -4.13 9.61 12.95
CA GLN A 250 -2.71 9.96 12.74
C GLN A 250 -1.80 8.78 13.11
N HIS A 251 -2.17 8.02 14.15
CA HIS A 251 -1.46 6.81 14.58
C HIS A 251 -1.88 5.52 13.83
N SER A 252 -2.76 5.62 12.82
CA SER A 252 -3.27 4.46 12.08
C SER A 252 -2.19 3.75 11.26
N LEU A 253 -1.91 2.49 11.61
CA LEU A 253 -1.00 1.63 10.84
C LEU A 253 -1.52 1.39 9.41
N LEU A 254 -2.84 1.27 9.23
CA LEU A 254 -3.43 0.99 7.92
C LEU A 254 -3.28 2.19 6.97
N ARG A 255 -3.34 3.42 7.50
CA ARG A 255 -3.04 4.64 6.73
C ARG A 255 -1.60 4.64 6.22
N LYS A 256 -0.64 4.36 7.12
CA LYS A 256 0.78 4.28 6.73
C LYS A 256 1.05 3.15 5.74
N PHE A 257 0.43 1.98 5.93
CA PHE A 257 0.52 0.87 4.99
C PHE A 257 0.00 1.28 3.60
N TYR A 258 -1.19 1.88 3.54
CA TYR A 258 -1.76 2.41 2.29
C TYR A 258 -0.83 3.40 1.60
N LEU A 259 -0.32 4.40 2.33
CA LEU A 259 0.57 5.42 1.76
C LEU A 259 1.89 4.84 1.26
N TYR A 260 2.56 3.99 2.04
CA TYR A 260 3.82 3.37 1.61
C TYR A 260 3.63 2.42 0.44
N TYR A 261 2.53 1.66 0.42
CA TYR A 261 2.20 0.78 -0.71
C TYR A 261 1.94 1.59 -1.98
N LEU A 262 1.15 2.67 -1.89
CA LEU A 262 0.89 3.54 -3.03
C LEU A 262 2.15 4.26 -3.52
N LEU A 263 3.00 4.74 -2.60
CA LEU A 263 4.30 5.30 -2.94
C LEU A 263 5.20 4.28 -3.65
N PHE A 264 5.19 3.03 -3.20
CA PHE A 264 5.97 1.95 -3.81
C PHE A 264 5.47 1.63 -5.22
N GLN A 265 4.17 1.50 -5.42
CA GLN A 265 3.60 1.26 -6.74
C GLN A 265 3.91 2.41 -7.70
N THR A 266 3.64 3.65 -7.28
CA THR A 266 3.80 4.82 -8.16
C THR A 266 5.27 5.04 -8.52
N ILE A 267 6.20 4.95 -7.57
CA ILE A 267 7.63 5.10 -7.86
C ILE A 267 8.16 3.94 -8.72
N ALA A 268 7.67 2.72 -8.53
CA ALA A 268 8.09 1.57 -9.36
C ALA A 268 7.72 1.77 -10.83
N VAL A 269 6.49 2.23 -11.11
CA VAL A 269 6.05 2.56 -12.47
C VAL A 269 6.82 3.76 -13.02
N THR A 270 6.99 4.83 -12.23
CA THR A 270 7.77 6.02 -12.64
C THR A 270 9.19 5.65 -13.03
N ILE A 271 9.91 4.88 -12.20
CA ILE A 271 11.30 4.49 -12.46
C ILE A 271 11.38 3.57 -13.68
N THR A 272 10.44 2.63 -13.83
CA THR A 272 10.40 1.73 -14.99
C THR A 272 10.17 2.50 -16.28
N ALA A 273 9.17 3.38 -16.30
CA ALA A 273 8.86 4.20 -17.46
C ALA A 273 10.00 5.18 -17.79
N PHE A 274 10.65 5.75 -16.76
CA PHE A 274 11.83 6.59 -16.94
C PHE A 274 13.04 5.78 -17.47
N ALA A 275 13.23 4.54 -17.03
CA ALA A 275 14.27 3.66 -17.57
C ALA A 275 14.04 3.37 -19.05
N VAL A 276 12.79 3.06 -19.44
CA VAL A 276 12.44 2.85 -20.85
C VAL A 276 12.64 4.15 -21.67
N PHE A 277 12.33 5.32 -21.09
CA PHE A 277 12.64 6.61 -21.71
C PHE A 277 14.15 6.78 -21.98
N ILE A 278 15.00 6.58 -20.96
CA ILE A 278 16.45 6.69 -21.11
C ILE A 278 16.98 5.66 -22.11
N TYR A 279 16.46 4.43 -22.08
CA TYR A 279 16.81 3.38 -23.04
C TYR A 279 16.49 3.81 -24.48
N ASN A 280 15.28 4.28 -24.74
CA ASN A 280 14.88 4.73 -26.08
C ASN A 280 15.62 6.00 -26.51
N LEU A 281 15.93 6.89 -25.58
CA LEU A 281 16.75 8.08 -25.84
C LEU A 281 18.18 7.70 -26.25
N MET A 282 18.79 6.70 -25.58
CA MET A 282 20.10 6.19 -25.94
C MET A 282 20.07 5.45 -27.28
N ARG A 283 19.03 4.66 -27.57
CA ARG A 283 18.87 4.01 -28.88
C ARG A 283 18.77 5.02 -30.01
N LEU A 284 18.07 6.12 -29.78
CA LEU A 284 17.99 7.23 -30.72
C LEU A 284 19.37 7.90 -30.91
N ALA A 285 20.07 8.21 -29.82
CA ALA A 285 21.39 8.84 -29.86
C ALA A 285 22.46 7.97 -30.54
N LEU A 286 22.39 6.65 -30.37
CA LEU A 286 23.28 5.68 -31.00
C LEU A 286 22.79 5.19 -32.38
N ASN A 287 21.76 5.85 -32.93
CA ASN A 287 21.24 5.63 -34.28
C ASN A 287 20.79 4.17 -34.54
N SER A 288 20.10 3.56 -33.57
CA SER A 288 19.66 2.16 -33.62
C SER A 288 18.81 1.83 -34.85
N GLU A 289 19.26 0.84 -35.64
CA GLU A 289 18.51 0.33 -36.79
C GLU A 289 17.20 -0.35 -36.38
N ALA A 290 17.21 -1.09 -35.26
CA ALA A 290 16.00 -1.74 -34.75
C ALA A 290 14.93 -0.72 -34.34
N MET A 291 15.35 0.46 -33.86
CA MET A 291 14.42 1.55 -33.53
C MET A 291 13.81 2.19 -34.79
N LYS A 292 14.61 2.37 -35.85
CA LYS A 292 14.16 2.93 -37.14
C LYS A 292 13.23 1.99 -37.91
N ASN A 293 13.50 0.68 -37.84
CA ASN A 293 12.72 -0.34 -38.54
C ASN A 293 11.39 -0.68 -37.84
N SER A 294 11.12 -0.07 -36.68
CA SER A 294 9.84 -0.20 -35.99
C SER A 294 8.71 0.49 -36.77
N SER A 295 7.50 -0.05 -36.69
CA SER A 295 6.29 0.60 -37.21
C SER A 295 5.89 1.86 -36.42
N GLU A 296 6.39 2.02 -35.19
CA GLU A 296 6.09 3.18 -34.36
C GLU A 296 7.02 4.37 -34.66
N PRO A 297 6.49 5.59 -34.77
CA PRO A 297 7.32 6.79 -34.98
C PRO A 297 8.36 6.99 -33.87
N LEU A 298 9.56 7.46 -34.22
CA LEU A 298 10.68 7.63 -33.27
C LEU A 298 10.32 8.54 -32.08
N LEU A 299 9.64 9.66 -32.33
CA LEU A 299 9.17 10.57 -31.27
C LEU A 299 8.15 9.91 -30.33
N THR A 300 7.33 9.01 -30.85
CA THR A 300 6.37 8.24 -30.06
C THR A 300 7.09 7.25 -29.15
N GLN A 301 8.05 6.48 -29.70
CA GLN A 301 8.83 5.52 -28.95
C GLN A 301 9.59 6.17 -27.78
N VAL A 302 10.15 7.37 -27.97
CA VAL A 302 10.85 8.11 -26.91
C VAL A 302 9.87 8.79 -25.94
N GLY A 303 8.85 9.49 -26.44
CA GLY A 303 8.01 10.32 -25.56
C GLY A 303 6.98 9.54 -24.75
N ASN A 304 6.45 8.41 -25.26
CA ASN A 304 5.42 7.63 -24.55
C ASN A 304 5.84 7.21 -23.13
N PRO A 305 7.03 6.62 -22.91
CA PRO A 305 7.48 6.29 -21.56
C PRO A 305 7.67 7.51 -20.66
N LEU A 306 8.11 8.65 -21.21
CA LEU A 306 8.26 9.88 -20.43
C LEU A 306 6.91 10.39 -19.92
N VAL A 307 5.87 10.34 -20.76
CA VAL A 307 4.50 10.73 -20.36
C VAL A 307 4.00 9.87 -19.19
N VAL A 308 4.23 8.55 -19.25
CA VAL A 308 3.88 7.63 -18.14
C VAL A 308 4.67 7.97 -16.88
N ALA A 309 5.99 8.21 -17.02
CA ALA A 309 6.85 8.57 -15.90
C ALA A 309 6.38 9.86 -15.20
N LEU A 310 5.99 10.88 -15.99
CA LEU A 310 5.47 12.14 -15.49
C LEU A 310 4.12 11.96 -14.80
N ALA A 311 3.17 11.23 -15.42
CA ALA A 311 1.87 10.97 -14.83
C ALA A 311 2.00 10.30 -13.46
N PHE A 312 2.69 9.16 -13.38
CA PHE A 312 2.91 8.46 -12.10
C PHE A 312 3.79 9.27 -11.13
N GLY A 313 4.76 10.04 -11.63
CA GLY A 313 5.66 10.87 -10.83
C GLY A 313 4.94 12.01 -10.10
N ILE A 314 3.94 12.63 -10.74
CA ILE A 314 3.09 13.66 -10.10
C ILE A 314 2.29 13.05 -8.95
N PHE A 315 1.67 11.89 -9.15
CA PHE A 315 0.90 11.20 -8.11
C PHE A 315 1.79 10.70 -6.97
N TRP A 316 2.99 10.20 -7.28
CA TRP A 316 4.01 9.89 -6.28
C TRP A 316 4.36 11.13 -5.46
N GLY A 317 4.65 12.25 -6.11
CA GLY A 317 5.01 13.51 -5.44
C GLY A 317 3.92 14.02 -4.50
N TYR A 318 2.65 13.99 -4.94
CA TYR A 318 1.51 14.35 -4.09
C TYR A 318 1.47 13.50 -2.81
N HIS A 319 1.51 12.16 -2.94
CA HIS A 319 1.42 11.28 -1.78
C HIS A 319 2.68 11.30 -0.91
N ALA A 320 3.84 11.64 -1.48
CA ALA A 320 5.07 11.83 -0.72
C ALA A 320 4.97 13.08 0.18
N VAL A 321 4.38 14.17 -0.33
CA VAL A 321 4.09 15.37 0.46
C VAL A 321 3.08 15.07 1.56
N VAL A 322 2.01 14.32 1.27
CA VAL A 322 1.04 13.89 2.29
C VAL A 322 1.71 13.07 3.38
N LEU A 323 2.52 12.08 3.01
CA LEU A 323 3.22 11.25 3.99
C LEU A 323 4.16 12.09 4.87
N HIS A 324 4.85 13.06 4.27
CA HIS A 324 5.73 13.96 5.03
C HIS A 324 4.96 14.79 6.05
N ARG A 325 3.82 15.38 5.66
CA ARG A 325 2.93 16.09 6.59
C ARG A 325 2.42 15.18 7.71
N ASP A 326 2.04 13.95 7.39
CA ASP A 326 1.60 12.99 8.42
C ASP A 326 2.72 12.59 9.40
N MET A 327 3.99 12.78 9.04
CA MET A 327 5.11 12.53 9.95
C MET A 327 5.33 13.72 10.90
N GLU A 328 5.01 14.94 10.45
CA GLU A 328 5.07 16.15 11.28
C GLU A 328 3.96 16.19 12.34
N LEU A 329 2.82 15.55 12.07
CA LEU A 329 1.69 15.47 13.01
C LEU A 329 1.97 14.58 14.23
N VAL A 330 2.97 13.68 14.16
CA VAL A 330 3.23 12.68 15.20
C VAL A 330 4.62 12.90 15.80
N ALA A 331 4.68 13.35 17.06
CA ALA A 331 5.93 13.67 17.75
C ALA A 331 6.91 12.47 17.88
N LYS A 332 6.39 11.24 18.00
CA LYS A 332 7.20 10.02 18.04
C LYS A 332 6.57 8.92 17.18
N GLU A 333 7.28 8.53 16.12
CA GLU A 333 6.84 7.49 15.19
C GLU A 333 6.66 6.14 15.92
N PRO A 334 5.48 5.50 15.87
CA PRO A 334 5.27 4.18 16.46
C PRO A 334 6.19 3.12 15.81
N PRO A 335 6.69 2.12 16.57
CA PRO A 335 7.64 1.13 16.05
C PRO A 335 7.18 0.38 14.80
N LEU A 336 5.88 0.05 14.72
CA LEU A 336 5.30 -0.63 13.55
C LEU A 336 5.26 0.29 12.31
N GLN A 337 5.01 1.58 12.47
CA GLN A 337 5.04 2.55 11.37
C GLN A 337 6.47 2.76 10.86
N ALA A 338 7.43 2.84 11.78
CA ALA A 338 8.86 2.90 11.44
C ALA A 338 9.31 1.66 10.65
N ASN A 339 8.77 0.47 10.96
CA ASN A 339 9.06 -0.74 10.18
C ASN A 339 8.52 -0.67 8.75
N LEU A 340 7.34 -0.06 8.52
CA LEU A 340 6.82 0.16 7.17
C LEU A 340 7.70 1.14 6.38
N ARG A 341 8.13 2.23 7.03
CA ARG A 341 9.10 3.18 6.45
C ARG A 341 10.38 2.48 6.01
N ARG A 342 10.96 1.67 6.90
CA ARG A 342 12.17 0.89 6.62
C ARG A 342 11.94 -0.07 5.46
N LEU A 343 10.83 -0.83 5.50
CA LEU A 343 10.49 -1.79 4.46
C LEU A 343 10.43 -1.12 3.08
N TYR A 344 9.76 0.04 2.97
CA TYR A 344 9.70 0.83 1.75
C TYR A 344 11.10 1.16 1.19
N TRP A 345 11.99 1.73 2.01
CA TRP A 345 13.33 2.12 1.55
C TRP A 345 14.21 0.92 1.23
N TYR A 346 14.15 -0.17 2.01
CA TYR A 346 14.92 -1.39 1.72
C TYR A 346 14.43 -2.11 0.47
N LEU A 347 13.12 -2.08 0.15
CA LEU A 347 12.60 -2.59 -1.12
C LEU A 347 13.13 -1.80 -2.31
N LEU A 348 13.12 -0.46 -2.24
CA LEU A 348 13.72 0.38 -3.30
C LEU A 348 15.21 0.11 -3.48
N THR A 349 15.92 -0.06 -2.36
CA THR A 349 17.35 -0.39 -2.39
C THR A 349 17.59 -1.75 -3.03
N LEU A 350 16.76 -2.75 -2.71
CA LEU A 350 16.86 -4.09 -3.29
C LEU A 350 16.60 -4.08 -4.79
N ILE A 351 15.58 -3.34 -5.25
CA ILE A 351 15.30 -3.18 -6.69
C ILE A 351 16.49 -2.53 -7.41
N GLY A 352 16.98 -1.40 -6.89
CA GLY A 352 18.16 -0.73 -7.44
C GLY A 352 19.38 -1.64 -7.48
N PHE A 353 19.61 -2.39 -6.41
CA PHE A 353 20.69 -3.38 -6.31
C PHE A 353 20.62 -4.44 -7.41
N VAL A 354 19.45 -5.06 -7.62
CA VAL A 354 19.27 -6.10 -8.64
C VAL A 354 19.51 -5.52 -10.04
N VAL A 355 18.89 -4.39 -10.36
CA VAL A 355 19.02 -3.73 -11.67
C VAL A 355 20.47 -3.31 -11.94
N LEU A 356 21.14 -2.70 -10.96
CA LEU A 356 22.55 -2.33 -11.05
C LEU A 356 23.45 -3.57 -11.22
N SER A 357 23.16 -4.67 -10.52
CA SER A 357 23.95 -5.90 -10.62
C SER A 357 23.92 -6.48 -12.03
N VAL A 358 22.75 -6.48 -12.68
CA VAL A 358 22.63 -6.92 -14.08
C VAL A 358 23.45 -6.02 -15.00
N GLY A 359 23.36 -4.69 -14.82
CA GLY A 359 24.14 -3.72 -15.59
C GLY A 359 25.65 -3.89 -15.43
N LEU A 360 26.14 -4.03 -14.19
CA LEU A 360 27.56 -4.22 -13.88
C LEU A 360 28.09 -5.56 -14.41
N ALA A 361 27.34 -6.65 -14.25
CA ALA A 361 27.76 -7.95 -14.75
C ALA A 361 27.89 -7.95 -16.29
N ARG A 362 26.94 -7.31 -16.99
CA ARG A 362 27.00 -7.11 -18.44
C ARG A 362 28.17 -6.22 -18.86
N LEU A 363 28.42 -5.12 -18.15
CA LEU A 363 29.55 -4.24 -18.42
C LEU A 363 30.88 -4.98 -18.30
N ILE A 364 31.11 -5.65 -17.16
CA ILE A 364 32.34 -6.40 -16.93
C ILE A 364 32.51 -7.50 -17.98
N ARG A 365 31.44 -8.25 -18.28
CA ARG A 365 31.43 -9.24 -19.36
C ARG A 365 31.93 -8.64 -20.67
N ILE A 366 31.31 -7.55 -21.14
CA ILE A 366 31.63 -6.96 -22.46
C ILE A 366 33.07 -6.44 -22.48
N MET A 367 33.52 -5.78 -21.40
CA MET A 367 34.91 -5.31 -21.29
C MET A 367 35.91 -6.49 -21.39
N LEU A 368 35.63 -7.60 -20.72
CA LEU A 368 36.46 -8.81 -20.79
C LEU A 368 36.41 -9.48 -22.15
N ASP A 369 35.22 -9.61 -22.76
CA ASP A 369 35.04 -10.23 -24.08
C ASP A 369 35.83 -9.49 -25.16
N VAL A 370 35.74 -8.16 -25.17
CA VAL A 370 36.50 -7.31 -26.10
C VAL A 370 38.00 -7.39 -25.84
N ALA A 371 38.44 -7.32 -24.58
CA ALA A 371 39.86 -7.34 -24.23
C ALA A 371 40.54 -8.69 -24.53
N LEU A 372 39.80 -9.79 -24.39
CA LEU A 372 40.32 -11.15 -24.56
C LEU A 372 40.06 -11.73 -25.97
N GLY A 373 39.50 -10.95 -26.89
CA GLY A 373 39.24 -11.38 -28.26
C GLY A 373 38.13 -12.44 -28.38
N GLY A 374 37.10 -12.36 -27.55
CA GLY A 374 35.93 -13.24 -27.62
C GLY A 374 35.00 -12.94 -28.81
N SER A 375 33.85 -13.60 -28.88
CA SER A 375 32.95 -13.48 -30.03
C SER A 375 32.47 -12.05 -30.26
N ASP A 376 32.32 -11.25 -29.20
CA ASP A 376 31.82 -9.88 -29.30
C ASP A 376 32.86 -8.96 -29.96
N SER A 377 34.16 -9.25 -29.84
CA SER A 377 35.24 -8.54 -30.54
C SER A 377 35.11 -8.60 -32.08
N THR A 378 34.48 -9.66 -32.60
CA THR A 378 34.22 -9.86 -34.04
C THR A 378 32.79 -9.48 -34.44
N ALA A 379 31.82 -9.62 -33.52
CA ALA A 379 30.40 -9.32 -33.73
C ALA A 379 30.07 -7.82 -33.60
N LEU A 380 30.92 -7.01 -32.96
CA LEU A 380 30.85 -5.54 -32.92
C LEU A 380 30.74 -4.87 -34.31
N LYS A 381 31.04 -5.59 -35.40
CA LYS A 381 30.90 -5.14 -36.80
C LYS A 381 29.51 -5.33 -37.43
N ARG A 382 28.58 -6.09 -36.83
CA ARG A 382 27.28 -6.47 -37.42
C ARG A 382 26.12 -6.08 -36.49
N THR A 383 25.55 -4.89 -36.69
CA THR A 383 24.17 -4.49 -36.29
C THR A 383 23.66 -4.94 -34.90
N GLY A 384 23.60 -4.03 -33.92
CA GLY A 384 22.95 -4.31 -32.61
C GLY A 384 23.65 -3.69 -31.38
N TRP A 385 24.85 -3.13 -31.56
CA TRP A 385 25.63 -2.52 -30.48
C TRP A 385 24.87 -1.37 -29.79
N SER A 386 24.10 -0.60 -30.56
CA SER A 386 23.32 0.53 -30.05
C SER A 386 22.33 0.07 -28.96
N ASP A 387 21.68 -1.07 -29.15
CA ASP A 387 20.63 -1.55 -28.25
C ASP A 387 21.25 -2.15 -26.98
N GLU A 388 22.32 -2.94 -27.12
CA GLU A 388 23.02 -3.52 -25.97
C GLU A 388 23.70 -2.46 -25.10
N ILE A 389 24.39 -1.48 -25.70
CA ILE A 389 25.00 -0.37 -24.96
C ILE A 389 23.91 0.51 -24.32
N SER A 390 22.83 0.80 -25.04
CA SER A 390 21.70 1.56 -24.47
C SER A 390 21.11 0.87 -23.24
N LEU A 391 20.92 -0.45 -23.31
CA LEU A 391 20.39 -1.22 -22.17
C LEU A 391 21.36 -1.18 -20.99
N LEU A 392 22.64 -1.44 -21.23
CA LEU A 392 23.69 -1.40 -20.21
C LEU A 392 23.75 -0.04 -19.51
N VAL A 393 23.80 1.04 -20.28
CA VAL A 393 23.86 2.41 -19.74
C VAL A 393 22.61 2.71 -18.92
N THR A 394 21.43 2.35 -19.41
CA THR A 394 20.18 2.53 -18.67
C THR A 394 20.16 1.76 -17.34
N LEU A 395 20.54 0.48 -17.34
CA LEU A 395 20.55 -0.35 -16.13
C LEU A 395 21.50 0.24 -15.07
N ILE A 396 22.68 0.70 -15.48
CA ILE A 396 23.66 1.31 -14.56
C ILE A 396 23.16 2.67 -14.05
N LEU A 397 22.67 3.54 -14.94
CA LEU A 397 22.22 4.88 -14.55
C LEU A 397 21.00 4.81 -13.63
N VAL A 398 19.98 4.05 -14.00
CA VAL A 398 18.73 3.99 -13.24
C VAL A 398 18.86 3.10 -12.02
N GLY A 399 19.38 1.88 -12.18
CA GLY A 399 19.61 0.96 -11.06
C GLY A 399 20.62 1.52 -10.07
N GLY A 400 21.72 2.08 -10.56
CA GLY A 400 22.75 2.71 -9.75
C GLY A 400 22.27 3.97 -9.05
N GLY A 401 21.55 4.84 -9.76
CA GLY A 401 20.94 6.03 -9.16
C GLY A 401 19.97 5.68 -8.02
N LEU A 402 19.08 4.70 -8.26
CA LEU A 402 18.12 4.23 -7.27
C LEU A 402 18.82 3.60 -6.05
N TRP A 403 19.74 2.66 -6.28
CA TRP A 403 20.49 2.00 -5.21
C TRP A 403 21.30 3.01 -4.42
N PHE A 404 22.09 3.86 -5.07
CA PHE A 404 22.95 4.82 -4.41
C PHE A 404 22.14 5.80 -3.55
N TYR A 405 21.06 6.37 -4.08
CA TYR A 405 20.22 7.31 -3.33
C TYR A 405 19.56 6.66 -2.12
N SER A 406 18.87 5.53 -2.32
CA SER A 406 18.12 4.84 -1.26
C SER A 406 19.04 4.25 -0.19
N TRP A 407 20.15 3.63 -0.61
CA TRP A 407 21.16 3.07 0.28
C TRP A 407 21.89 4.14 1.09
N LEU A 408 22.30 5.24 0.45
CA LEU A 408 22.98 6.34 1.15
C LEU A 408 22.07 6.97 2.20
N LYS A 409 20.78 7.13 1.91
CA LYS A 409 19.79 7.61 2.88
C LYS A 409 19.67 6.68 4.08
N LEU A 410 19.52 5.37 3.86
CA LEU A 410 19.46 4.37 4.92
C LEU A 410 20.76 4.30 5.73
N GLN A 411 21.90 4.39 5.06
CA GLN A 411 23.20 4.35 5.72
C GLN A 411 23.42 5.58 6.60
N ARG A 412 23.09 6.79 6.12
CA ARG A 412 23.14 8.03 6.92
C ARG A 412 22.24 7.94 8.15
N GLN A 413 21.01 7.46 7.99
CA GLN A 413 20.09 7.24 9.11
C GLN A 413 20.64 6.23 10.12
N SER A 414 21.24 5.13 9.65
CA SER A 414 21.86 4.14 10.54
C SER A 414 23.09 4.63 11.29
N LEU A 415 23.78 5.66 10.78
CA LEU A 415 24.98 6.23 11.41
C LEU A 415 24.65 7.36 12.39
N ALA A 416 23.49 7.99 12.26
CA ALA A 416 23.03 9.03 13.19
C ALA A 416 22.83 8.45 14.60
N GLN A 417 23.32 9.16 15.62
CA GLN A 417 23.29 8.70 17.01
C GLN A 417 21.87 8.63 17.57
N GLU A 418 21.00 9.53 17.15
CA GLU A 418 19.55 9.60 17.47
C GLU A 418 18.75 8.43 16.89
N HIS A 419 19.35 7.67 15.96
CA HIS A 419 18.69 6.59 15.23
C HIS A 419 19.41 5.25 15.42
N ALA A 420 19.99 5.02 16.60
CA ALA A 420 20.66 3.76 16.94
C ALA A 420 19.75 2.52 16.73
N GLU A 421 18.43 2.69 16.85
CA GLU A 421 17.41 1.67 16.55
C GLU A 421 17.41 1.21 15.08
N GLU A 422 17.83 2.06 14.14
CA GLU A 422 17.90 1.71 12.72
C GLU A 422 18.94 0.61 12.45
N ARG A 423 20.05 0.58 13.21
CA ARG A 423 21.07 -0.50 13.13
C ARG A 423 20.58 -1.82 13.73
N ARG A 424 19.62 -1.76 14.64
CA ARG A 424 19.03 -2.93 15.32
C ARG A 424 17.77 -3.43 14.62
N SER A 425 17.33 -2.76 13.55
CA SER A 425 16.11 -3.13 12.83
C SER A 425 16.22 -4.52 12.21
N THR A 426 15.19 -5.35 12.44
CA THR A 426 15.01 -6.63 11.77
C THR A 426 14.95 -6.46 10.25
N VAL A 427 14.39 -5.36 9.74
CA VAL A 427 14.26 -5.12 8.29
C VAL A 427 15.64 -4.94 7.64
N ARG A 428 16.54 -4.16 8.27
CA ARG A 428 17.93 -4.00 7.82
C ARG A 428 18.67 -5.34 7.80
N ARG A 429 18.48 -6.13 8.86
CA ARG A 429 19.07 -7.45 8.99
C ARG A 429 18.59 -8.37 7.86
N ILE A 430 17.28 -8.46 7.62
CA ILE A 430 16.69 -9.24 6.52
C ILE A 430 17.29 -8.83 5.18
N TYR A 431 17.36 -7.52 4.89
CA TYR A 431 17.95 -7.01 3.65
C TYR A 431 19.41 -7.46 3.48
N LEU A 432 20.26 -7.26 4.51
CA LEU A 432 21.67 -7.62 4.43
C LEU A 432 21.88 -9.13 4.23
N TYR A 433 21.15 -9.97 4.99
CA TYR A 433 21.24 -11.42 4.81
C TYR A 433 20.70 -11.87 3.45
N LEU A 434 19.64 -11.25 2.94
CA LEU A 434 19.11 -11.54 1.61
C LEU A 434 20.14 -11.21 0.53
N VAL A 435 20.77 -10.04 0.58
CA VAL A 435 21.81 -9.65 -0.38
C VAL A 435 23.01 -10.58 -0.29
N LEU A 436 23.50 -10.89 0.91
CA LEU A 436 24.60 -11.85 1.11
C LEU A 436 24.25 -13.22 0.55
N PHE A 437 23.05 -13.74 0.85
CA PHE A 437 22.57 -15.01 0.32
C PHE A 437 22.56 -15.02 -1.21
N MET A 438 21.97 -13.98 -1.83
CA MET A 438 21.93 -13.85 -3.29
C MET A 438 23.33 -13.76 -3.90
N SER A 439 24.26 -13.02 -3.28
CA SER A 439 25.65 -12.95 -3.72
C SER A 439 26.35 -14.31 -3.64
N VAL A 440 26.21 -15.05 -2.54
CA VAL A 440 26.80 -16.39 -2.38
C VAL A 440 26.21 -17.37 -3.38
N VAL A 441 24.88 -17.45 -3.52
CA VAL A 441 24.23 -18.33 -4.49
C VAL A 441 24.67 -18.01 -5.92
N THR A 442 24.73 -16.72 -6.26
CA THR A 442 25.20 -16.28 -7.58
C THR A 442 26.65 -16.69 -7.82
N LEU A 443 27.55 -16.51 -6.83
CA LEU A 443 28.94 -16.96 -6.90
C LEU A 443 29.08 -18.48 -7.06
N LEU A 444 28.23 -19.26 -6.37
CA LEU A 444 28.24 -20.72 -6.49
C LEU A 444 27.81 -21.15 -7.89
N ILE A 445 26.74 -20.57 -8.42
CA ILE A 445 26.25 -20.88 -9.78
C ILE A 445 27.29 -20.46 -10.83
N SER A 446 27.81 -19.24 -10.76
CA SER A 446 28.77 -18.73 -11.72
C SER A 446 30.13 -19.43 -11.61
N GLY A 447 30.57 -19.74 -10.38
CA GLY A 447 31.78 -20.52 -10.11
C GLY A 447 31.69 -21.95 -10.62
N ALA A 448 30.57 -22.64 -10.37
CA ALA A 448 30.32 -23.96 -10.95
C ALA A 448 30.31 -23.91 -12.48
N THR A 449 29.72 -22.87 -13.07
CA THR A 449 29.73 -22.65 -14.52
C THR A 449 31.15 -22.45 -15.05
N LEU A 450 32.00 -21.67 -14.37
CA LEU A 450 33.41 -21.50 -14.74
C LEU A 450 34.17 -22.82 -14.72
N ILE A 451 34.04 -23.58 -13.63
CA ILE A 451 34.71 -24.89 -13.49
C ILE A 451 34.23 -25.86 -14.57
N TYR A 452 32.92 -25.92 -14.82
CA TYR A 452 32.33 -26.72 -15.88
C TYR A 452 32.87 -26.34 -17.25
N LEU A 453 32.93 -25.04 -17.57
CA LEU A 453 33.47 -24.55 -18.84
C LEU A 453 34.95 -24.93 -19.01
N VAL A 454 35.75 -24.81 -17.94
CA VAL A 454 37.16 -25.24 -17.96
C VAL A 454 37.26 -26.73 -18.25
N PHE A 455 36.58 -27.58 -17.48
CA PHE A 455 36.64 -29.04 -17.65
C PHE A 455 36.13 -29.51 -19.01
N ARG A 456 35.03 -28.94 -19.50
CA ARG A 456 34.45 -29.28 -20.80
C ARG A 456 35.40 -29.01 -21.96
N ASN A 457 36.30 -28.05 -21.83
CA ASN A 457 37.16 -27.59 -22.92
C ASN A 457 38.62 -28.02 -22.75
N ILE A 458 38.95 -28.86 -21.76
CA ILE A 458 40.29 -29.47 -21.66
C ILE A 458 40.57 -30.29 -22.92
N GLY A 459 41.70 -30.01 -23.57
CA GLY A 459 42.11 -30.69 -24.81
C GLY A 459 41.44 -30.16 -26.08
N SER A 460 40.61 -29.12 -25.99
CA SER A 460 40.01 -28.44 -27.14
C SER A 460 40.74 -27.14 -27.48
N SER A 461 40.58 -26.65 -28.72
CA SER A 461 41.12 -25.35 -29.13
C SER A 461 40.30 -24.19 -28.55
N PHE A 462 40.98 -23.17 -28.03
CA PHE A 462 40.35 -21.93 -27.53
C PHE A 462 39.63 -21.20 -28.68
N THR A 463 38.31 -21.19 -28.66
CA THR A 463 37.48 -20.47 -29.62
C THR A 463 36.98 -19.14 -29.05
N SER A 464 36.62 -18.19 -29.92
CA SER A 464 36.02 -16.91 -29.49
C SER A 464 34.71 -17.09 -28.72
N SER A 465 33.93 -18.13 -29.06
CA SER A 465 32.70 -18.52 -28.34
C SER A 465 33.00 -19.05 -26.92
N PHE A 466 34.06 -19.83 -26.77
CA PHE A 466 34.53 -20.26 -25.46
C PHE A 466 34.96 -19.08 -24.58
N THR A 467 35.76 -18.16 -25.12
CA THR A 467 36.15 -16.92 -24.43
C THR A 467 34.93 -16.13 -23.97
N SER A 468 33.93 -15.93 -24.85
CA SER A 468 32.71 -15.20 -24.48
C SER A 468 31.92 -15.88 -23.36
N SER A 469 31.87 -17.21 -23.35
CA SER A 469 31.20 -17.98 -22.29
C SER A 469 31.90 -17.81 -20.94
N ILE A 470 33.24 -17.80 -20.92
CA ILE A 470 34.02 -17.48 -19.73
C ILE A 470 33.75 -16.05 -19.28
N CYS A 471 33.75 -15.07 -20.20
CA CYS A 471 33.50 -13.66 -19.87
C CYS A 471 32.12 -13.43 -19.25
N TRP A 472 31.07 -14.14 -19.70
CA TRP A 472 29.76 -14.15 -19.04
C TRP A 472 29.87 -14.56 -17.58
N ALA A 473 30.49 -15.71 -17.32
CA ALA A 473 30.58 -16.27 -15.99
C ALA A 473 31.50 -15.44 -15.08
N LEU A 474 32.58 -14.86 -15.61
CA LEU A 474 33.46 -13.92 -14.89
C LEU A 474 32.74 -12.61 -14.54
N GLY A 475 31.98 -12.02 -15.48
CA GLY A 475 31.24 -10.78 -15.22
C GLY A 475 30.25 -10.92 -14.06
N ILE A 476 29.52 -12.05 -14.02
CA ILE A 476 28.62 -12.39 -12.92
C ILE A 476 29.41 -12.64 -11.62
N THR A 477 30.49 -13.42 -11.68
CA THR A 477 31.32 -13.76 -10.51
C THR A 477 31.92 -12.52 -9.86
N LEU A 478 32.52 -11.62 -10.65
CA LEU A 478 33.15 -10.40 -10.16
C LEU A 478 32.13 -9.45 -9.53
N THR A 479 30.96 -9.30 -10.16
CA THR A 479 29.86 -8.48 -9.62
C THR A 479 29.34 -9.04 -8.30
N ALA A 480 29.09 -10.35 -8.23
CA ALA A 480 28.61 -10.99 -7.02
C ALA A 480 29.64 -10.93 -5.88
N GLY A 481 30.92 -11.09 -6.20
CA GLY A 481 32.04 -10.93 -5.26
C GLY A 481 32.14 -9.52 -4.69
N LEU A 482 32.02 -8.49 -5.54
CA LEU A 482 31.98 -7.09 -5.12
C LEU A 482 30.87 -6.84 -4.10
N TRP A 483 29.66 -7.31 -4.40
CA TRP A 483 28.51 -7.13 -3.51
C TRP A 483 28.62 -7.88 -2.20
N LEU A 484 29.17 -9.10 -2.23
CA LEU A 484 29.42 -9.90 -1.04
C LEU A 484 30.36 -9.16 -0.10
N VAL A 485 31.51 -8.71 -0.60
CA VAL A 485 32.53 -8.02 0.20
C VAL A 485 31.96 -6.74 0.81
N TYR A 486 31.28 -5.92 0.01
CA TYR A 486 30.71 -4.65 0.48
C TYR A 486 29.67 -4.85 1.59
N HIS A 487 28.66 -5.69 1.36
CA HIS A 487 27.57 -5.87 2.33
C HIS A 487 28.00 -6.67 3.56
N LEU A 488 28.96 -7.58 3.43
CA LEU A 488 29.56 -8.28 4.58
C LEU A 488 30.29 -7.29 5.48
N TRP A 489 31.07 -6.38 4.90
CA TRP A 489 31.75 -5.34 5.67
C TRP A 489 30.77 -4.43 6.42
N VAL A 490 29.65 -4.05 5.79
CA VAL A 490 28.58 -3.27 6.46
C VAL A 490 27.97 -4.05 7.62
N LEU A 491 27.63 -5.33 7.41
CA LEU A 491 27.06 -6.18 8.45
C LEU A 491 28.01 -6.31 9.66
N LEU A 492 29.31 -6.51 9.41
CA LEU A 492 30.32 -6.61 10.47
C LEU A 492 30.47 -5.30 11.25
N LYS A 493 30.41 -4.16 10.56
CA LYS A 493 30.41 -2.83 11.20
C LYS A 493 29.18 -2.63 12.08
N ASP A 494 28.00 -2.99 11.60
CA ASP A 494 26.76 -2.86 12.36
C ASP A 494 26.79 -3.74 13.62
N GLN A 495 27.27 -4.98 13.50
CA GLN A 495 27.43 -5.88 14.65
C GLN A 495 28.41 -5.33 15.69
N LYS A 496 29.55 -4.78 15.26
CA LYS A 496 30.53 -4.16 16.17
C LYS A 496 29.93 -2.95 16.89
N ALA A 497 29.22 -2.07 16.16
CA ALA A 497 28.58 -0.89 16.73
C ALA A 497 27.46 -1.26 17.72
N ASN A 498 26.68 -2.30 17.43
CA ASN A 498 25.61 -2.76 18.32
C ASN A 498 26.15 -3.31 19.64
N LYS A 499 27.23 -4.11 19.60
CA LYS A 499 27.90 -4.63 20.81
C LYS A 499 28.40 -3.50 21.73
N VAL A 500 29.02 -2.46 21.17
CA VAL A 500 29.50 -1.30 21.95
C VAL A 500 28.31 -0.55 22.58
N GLY A 501 27.20 -0.42 21.84
CA GLY A 501 25.97 0.17 22.36
C GLY A 501 25.39 -0.60 23.54
N ASP A 502 25.30 -1.94 23.45
CA ASP A 502 24.75 -2.80 24.50
C ASP A 502 25.56 -2.72 25.81
N VAL A 503 26.90 -2.69 25.70
CA VAL A 503 27.78 -2.51 26.86
C VAL A 503 27.55 -1.16 27.53
N ARG A 504 27.41 -0.07 26.76
CA ARG A 504 27.15 1.28 27.30
C ARG A 504 25.78 1.38 27.98
N THR A 505 24.74 0.83 27.37
CA THR A 505 23.41 0.79 28.00
C THR A 505 23.38 -0.10 29.23
N GLY A 506 24.09 -1.23 29.21
CA GLY A 506 24.23 -2.10 30.38
C GLY A 506 24.96 -1.41 31.53
N GLN A 507 26.05 -0.68 31.25
CA GLN A 507 26.77 0.10 32.26
C GLN A 507 25.93 1.27 32.80
N ALA A 508 25.17 1.96 31.95
CA ALA A 508 24.26 3.02 32.39
C ALA A 508 23.07 2.49 33.22
N ALA A 509 22.53 1.33 32.85
CA ALA A 509 21.49 0.65 33.63
C ALA A 509 22.03 0.20 34.98
N VAL A 510 23.22 -0.42 35.03
CA VAL A 510 23.89 -0.80 36.29
C VAL A 510 24.19 0.43 37.15
N ALA A 511 24.61 1.57 36.56
CA ALA A 511 24.83 2.81 37.30
C ALA A 511 23.54 3.45 37.82
N ALA A 512 22.41 3.28 37.12
CA ALA A 512 21.09 3.72 37.58
C ALA A 512 20.49 2.78 38.64
N ASP A 513 20.86 1.49 38.62
CA ASP A 513 20.37 0.43 39.52
C ASP A 513 21.10 0.41 40.88
N PHE A 514 22.05 1.32 41.12
CA PHE A 514 22.77 1.41 42.40
C PHE A 514 22.01 2.14 43.52
N ARG A 515 20.72 2.46 43.33
CA ARG A 515 19.78 2.83 44.41
C ARG A 515 18.35 2.35 44.10
N PRO A 516 18.02 1.06 44.24
CA PRO A 516 16.62 0.65 44.18
C PRO A 516 15.95 1.05 45.50
N GLU A 517 15.01 2.00 45.46
CA GLU A 517 13.97 2.06 46.48
C GLU A 517 13.17 0.76 46.39
N VAL A 518 13.39 -0.16 47.33
CA VAL A 518 12.68 -1.45 47.34
C VAL A 518 11.30 -1.23 47.96
N THR A 519 10.31 -0.89 47.13
CA THR A 519 8.92 -0.79 47.56
C THR A 519 8.31 -2.19 47.69
N THR A 520 8.10 -2.65 48.93
CA THR A 520 7.50 -3.97 49.23
C THR A 520 6.04 -3.82 49.66
N LEU A 521 5.11 -4.50 48.96
CA LEU A 521 3.69 -4.54 49.31
C LEU A 521 3.41 -5.64 50.35
N VAL A 522 2.82 -5.26 51.48
CA VAL A 522 2.40 -6.19 52.55
C VAL A 522 0.88 -6.12 52.73
N PHE A 523 0.21 -7.27 52.59
CA PHE A 523 -1.24 -7.38 52.84
C PHE A 523 -1.51 -7.86 54.26
N ILE A 524 -2.21 -7.04 55.05
CA ILE A 524 -2.62 -7.37 56.42
C ILE A 524 -4.15 -7.48 56.46
N ARG A 525 -4.67 -8.63 56.89
CA ARG A 525 -6.12 -8.89 57.00
C ARG A 525 -6.47 -9.19 58.46
N GLY A 526 -7.42 -8.45 59.02
CA GLY A 526 -7.94 -8.69 60.38
C GLY A 526 -9.38 -8.20 60.51
N ARG A 527 -10.06 -8.63 61.59
CA ARG A 527 -11.49 -8.33 61.83
C ARG A 527 -11.73 -6.93 62.42
N ASP A 528 -10.71 -6.32 63.02
CA ASP A 528 -10.78 -4.99 63.64
C ASP A 528 -9.78 -4.04 62.95
N THR A 529 -10.31 -3.07 62.22
CA THR A 529 -9.53 -2.10 61.43
C THR A 529 -8.78 -1.09 62.30
N ALA A 530 -9.30 -0.77 63.49
CA ALA A 530 -8.66 0.18 64.40
C ALA A 530 -7.41 -0.43 65.05
N LEU A 531 -7.47 -1.72 65.39
CA LEU A 531 -6.32 -2.44 65.95
C LEU A 531 -5.17 -2.57 64.93
N ILE A 532 -5.50 -2.79 63.65
CA ILE A 532 -4.53 -2.85 62.55
C ILE A 532 -3.83 -1.49 62.37
N ALA A 533 -4.60 -0.39 62.31
CA ALA A 533 -4.06 0.95 62.17
C ALA A 533 -3.10 1.31 63.33
N GLY A 534 -3.48 0.96 64.57
CA GLY A 534 -2.63 1.15 65.75
C GLY A 534 -1.31 0.36 65.67
N LYS A 535 -1.34 -0.87 65.16
CA LYS A 535 -0.14 -1.72 64.99
C LYS A 535 0.77 -1.22 63.86
N ILE A 536 0.22 -0.74 62.76
CA ILE A 536 1.00 -0.13 61.66
C ILE A 536 1.71 1.14 62.15
N ALA A 537 1.03 1.99 62.91
CA ALA A 537 1.64 3.19 63.48
C ALA A 537 2.77 2.86 64.48
N GLN A 538 2.66 1.74 65.20
CA GLN A 538 3.73 1.26 66.08
C GLN A 538 4.94 0.74 65.28
N LEU A 539 4.71 0.00 64.19
CA LEU A 539 5.75 -0.48 63.27
C LEU A 539 6.50 0.67 62.60
N GLN A 540 5.79 1.72 62.17
CA GLN A 540 6.40 2.91 61.58
C GLN A 540 7.43 3.56 62.50
N ARG A 541 7.21 3.55 63.82
CA ARG A 541 8.14 4.13 64.82
C ARG A 541 9.37 3.26 65.08
N GLN A 542 9.34 1.99 64.69
CA GLN A 542 10.45 1.05 64.85
C GLN A 542 11.34 0.98 63.60
N LEU A 543 10.91 1.59 62.49
CA LEU A 543 11.68 1.63 61.25
C LEU A 543 12.69 2.79 61.25
N PRO A 544 13.82 2.66 60.53
CA PRO A 544 14.77 3.75 60.31
C PRO A 544 14.10 4.95 59.59
N ALA A 545 14.67 6.14 59.75
CA ALA A 545 14.05 7.42 59.31
C ALA A 545 13.79 7.54 57.80
N ASP A 546 14.43 6.70 56.99
CA ASP A 546 14.34 6.60 55.54
C ASP A 546 13.27 5.60 55.05
N TYR A 547 12.53 4.95 55.96
CA TYR A 547 11.47 3.99 55.60
C TYR A 547 10.08 4.53 55.96
N THR A 548 9.16 4.47 55.00
CA THR A 548 7.76 4.87 55.18
C THR A 548 6.81 3.70 54.90
N ILE A 549 5.83 3.49 55.78
CA ILE A 549 4.71 2.57 55.58
C ILE A 549 3.49 3.39 55.19
N GLU A 550 3.02 3.20 53.96
CA GLU A 550 1.73 3.72 53.52
C GLU A 550 0.64 2.66 53.74
N SER A 551 -0.41 3.01 54.50
CA SER A 551 -1.55 2.13 54.72
C SER A 551 -2.76 2.58 53.90
N LEU A 552 -3.30 1.68 53.08
CA LEU A 552 -4.48 1.95 52.26
C LEU A 552 -5.61 0.95 52.56
N PRO A 553 -6.84 1.43 52.82
CA PRO A 553 -7.99 0.55 52.94
C PRO A 553 -8.26 -0.17 51.61
N ALA A 554 -8.52 -1.48 51.67
CA ALA A 554 -8.83 -2.29 50.50
C ALA A 554 -10.03 -1.79 49.67
N ALA A 555 -10.94 -1.02 50.28
CA ALA A 555 -12.07 -0.41 49.59
C ALA A 555 -11.67 0.64 48.54
N ASN A 556 -10.46 1.22 48.64
CA ASN A 556 -9.99 2.32 47.78
C ASN A 556 -8.86 1.89 46.83
N LEU A 557 -8.66 0.58 46.66
CA LEU A 557 -7.55 0.03 45.90
C LEU A 557 -7.84 0.08 44.38
N ASN A 558 -7.22 1.04 43.69
CA ASN A 558 -7.22 1.13 42.22
C ASN A 558 -5.90 0.56 41.65
N LEU A 559 -6.00 -0.32 40.66
CA LEU A 559 -4.86 -0.97 40.00
C LEU A 559 -3.91 0.02 39.31
N ASP A 560 -4.43 1.13 38.79
CA ASP A 560 -3.64 2.15 38.10
C ASP A 560 -2.81 2.98 39.09
N TRP A 561 -3.41 3.33 40.23
CA TRP A 561 -2.71 4.00 41.32
C TRP A 561 -1.59 3.09 41.90
N LEU A 562 -1.89 1.81 42.10
CA LEU A 562 -0.93 0.86 42.66
C LEU A 562 0.30 0.67 41.75
N ARG A 563 0.08 0.65 40.43
CA ARG A 563 1.17 0.64 39.45
C ARG A 563 1.98 1.94 39.47
N ALA A 564 1.34 3.09 39.59
CA ALA A 564 2.02 4.38 39.65
C ALA A 564 2.90 4.52 40.92
N SER A 565 2.37 4.10 42.07
CA SER A 565 3.07 4.13 43.36
C SER A 565 4.27 3.17 43.40
N LEU A 566 4.15 1.96 42.84
CA LEU A 566 5.25 0.99 42.78
C LEU A 566 6.38 1.36 41.81
N VAL A 567 6.12 2.24 40.85
CA VAL A 567 7.11 2.68 39.85
C VAL A 567 7.81 3.99 40.28
N GLY A 568 7.51 4.51 41.48
CA GLY A 568 8.19 5.68 42.05
C GLY A 568 7.84 7.00 41.38
N GLN A 569 6.72 7.10 40.65
CA GLN A 569 6.25 8.39 40.13
C GLN A 569 5.29 9.03 41.12
N THR A 570 5.83 9.71 42.12
CA THR A 570 5.05 10.65 42.94
C THR A 570 4.57 11.81 42.07
N GLN A 571 3.28 11.84 41.74
CA GLN A 571 2.65 13.07 41.26
C GLN A 571 2.69 14.13 42.37
N ASN A 572 3.46 15.17 42.10
CA ASN A 572 3.43 16.53 42.61
C ASN A 572 2.27 16.85 43.59
N LYS A 573 2.57 16.92 44.90
CA LYS A 573 1.74 17.58 45.91
C LYS A 573 2.16 19.05 46.01
N ASP A 574 1.79 19.84 45.01
CA ASP A 574 1.75 21.30 45.09
C ASP A 574 0.41 21.77 44.51
N SER A 575 -0.63 21.66 45.34
CA SER A 575 -1.87 22.42 45.17
C SER A 575 -2.39 22.76 46.55
N GLY A 576 -1.82 23.82 47.13
CA GLY A 576 -2.39 24.48 48.29
C GLY A 576 -3.71 25.15 47.91
N SER A 577 -4.82 24.53 48.30
CA SER A 577 -6.10 25.22 48.49
C SER A 577 -6.53 24.98 49.93
N ALA A 578 -6.25 25.95 50.81
CA ALA A 578 -6.81 26.00 52.14
C ALA A 578 -8.33 26.22 52.05
N PRO A 579 -9.16 25.55 52.87
CA PRO A 579 -10.53 25.95 53.07
C PRO A 579 -10.59 27.01 54.19
N GLU A 580 -11.12 28.19 53.87
CA GLU A 580 -11.53 29.17 54.87
C GLU A 580 -12.67 28.60 55.73
N SER A 581 -12.42 28.52 57.03
CA SER A 581 -13.42 28.32 58.08
C SER A 581 -14.03 29.67 58.46
N GLY A 582 -15.36 29.74 58.52
CA GLY A 582 -16.08 30.90 59.01
C GLY A 582 -15.87 31.16 60.52
N LEU A 583 -15.68 32.44 60.82
CA LEU A 583 -16.36 33.20 61.87
C LEU A 583 -16.70 34.57 61.30
#